data_AF-A0A1W2FDQ9-F1
#
_entry.id   AF-A0A1W2FDQ9-F1
#
_cell.length_a   1.000
_cell.length_b   1.000
_cell.length_c   1.000
_cell.angle_alpha   90.00
_cell.angle_beta   90.00
_cell.angle_gamma   90.00
#
_symmetry.space_group_name_H-M   'P 1'
#
loop_
_entity.id
_entity.type
_entity.pdbx_description
1 polymer ?
#
loop_
_entity_poly.entity_id
_entity_poly.type
_entity_poly.pdbx_seq_one_letter_code
_entity_poly.pdbx_strand_id
1 'polypeptide(L)'
;MTTKRKRNATDDDSDDEFQPDGSGDESSSSDSDDERSPKRRRLNDSDSASGSSDDDESIEDDMEEDEKLAAEEAAATLVDTSGRSRLVIPNPLFISQMRYLAGPAYVEFTDNAGQPTGRGGQHSTATLGPGAVVNINSNAQSTTSLPVLGVIRGKYPARGFKAGHLLNAMFGGSAGQPNITALTNNANGQQNTFDNRVKTAVEAVKKVYEGLNGLAIDVRALGYGIGVTVTVSDATWGPAVPENLIATDMNCHAVVVGAPDVDLLFARKYPNVQGRPDRWKTVLKDLKKLIADVAGLTAQANAAGAITNN
;
A
#
# COMPACT_ATOMS: atom_id res chain seq x y z
N MET A 1 -5.32 -44.12 69.55
CA MET A 1 -5.69 -45.15 68.57
C MET A 1 -4.64 -45.18 67.46
N THR A 2 -3.85 -46.24 67.43
CA THR A 2 -3.05 -46.76 66.29
C THR A 2 -3.95 -46.99 65.07
N THR A 3 -3.56 -46.78 63.81
CA THR A 3 -2.62 -47.62 63.03
C THR A 3 -2.08 -46.95 61.74
N LYS A 4 -1.00 -47.57 61.24
CA LYS A 4 -0.11 -47.26 60.10
C LYS A 4 -0.64 -47.66 58.70
N ARG A 5 0.03 -47.07 57.68
CA ARG A 5 0.51 -47.63 56.37
C ARG A 5 -0.50 -47.96 55.25
N LYS A 6 -0.23 -47.47 54.02
CA LYS A 6 0.55 -48.18 52.97
C LYS A 6 0.84 -47.29 51.74
N ARG A 7 2.03 -47.47 51.16
CA ARG A 7 2.45 -47.08 49.81
C ARG A 7 1.90 -48.08 48.79
N ASN A 8 1.81 -47.69 47.52
CA ASN A 8 2.27 -48.54 46.41
C ASN A 8 2.68 -47.66 45.22
N ALA A 9 3.88 -47.95 44.73
CA ALA A 9 4.38 -47.61 43.41
C ALA A 9 4.00 -48.74 42.45
N THR A 10 3.84 -48.41 41.18
CA THR A 10 4.06 -49.35 40.08
C THR A 10 4.62 -48.56 38.90
N ASP A 11 5.86 -48.89 38.57
CA ASP A 11 6.45 -48.72 37.25
C ASP A 11 5.67 -49.59 36.25
N ASP A 12 5.50 -49.13 35.01
CA ASP A 12 5.29 -50.05 33.88
C ASP A 12 5.92 -49.45 32.61
N ASP A 13 6.83 -50.24 32.07
CA ASP A 13 7.59 -50.04 30.85
C ASP A 13 6.67 -50.28 29.64
N SER A 14 6.80 -49.46 28.60
CA SER A 14 6.62 -49.96 27.22
C SER A 14 7.32 -49.05 26.25
N ASP A 15 8.43 -49.57 25.74
CA ASP A 15 9.02 -49.25 24.46
C ASP A 15 7.95 -49.23 23.36
N ASP A 16 8.00 -48.22 22.48
CA ASP A 16 7.59 -48.42 21.09
C ASP A 16 8.47 -47.54 20.19
N GLU A 17 9.44 -48.22 19.57
CA GLU A 17 10.19 -47.77 18.43
C GLU A 17 9.25 -47.54 17.23
N PHE A 18 9.24 -46.34 16.66
CA PHE A 18 8.91 -46.18 15.24
C PHE A 18 9.58 -44.93 14.64
N GLN A 19 10.75 -45.15 14.02
CA GLN A 19 11.16 -44.44 12.81
C GLN A 19 11.02 -45.45 11.66
N PRO A 20 10.57 -45.04 10.44
CA PRO A 20 11.49 -44.35 9.54
C PRO A 20 10.86 -43.32 8.57
N ASP A 21 11.75 -42.46 8.08
CA ASP A 21 11.90 -41.91 6.72
C ASP A 21 10.74 -41.26 5.96
N GLY A 22 11.04 -40.05 5.47
CA GLY A 22 10.25 -39.34 4.48
C GLY A 22 10.89 -38.02 4.05
N SER A 23 12.18 -38.05 3.71
CA SER A 23 12.85 -36.98 2.96
C SER A 23 12.20 -36.83 1.59
N GLY A 24 11.72 -35.63 1.26
CA GLY A 24 11.19 -35.28 -0.05
C GLY A 24 11.72 -33.92 -0.49
N ASP A 25 13.03 -33.84 -0.69
CA ASP A 25 13.67 -32.75 -1.41
C ASP A 25 13.53 -32.97 -2.93
N GLU A 26 13.23 -31.86 -3.59
CA GLU A 26 13.72 -31.40 -4.88
C GLU A 26 14.02 -32.43 -5.98
N SER A 27 13.28 -32.36 -7.08
CA SER A 27 13.81 -32.46 -8.45
C SER A 27 12.71 -32.21 -9.47
N SER A 28 12.77 -31.07 -10.16
CA SER A 28 12.17 -30.91 -11.48
C SER A 28 13.16 -30.13 -12.34
N SER A 29 14.11 -30.89 -12.88
CA SER A 29 15.01 -30.50 -13.96
C SER A 29 14.48 -31.02 -15.31
N SER A 30 15.03 -30.43 -16.37
CA SER A 30 14.98 -30.77 -17.80
C SER A 30 13.84 -30.09 -18.57
N ASP A 31 14.10 -28.95 -19.22
CA ASP A 31 14.91 -28.76 -20.46
C ASP A 31 14.13 -29.12 -21.73
N SER A 32 13.91 -28.08 -22.53
CA SER A 32 14.07 -28.04 -24.00
C SER A 32 13.55 -26.65 -24.41
N ASP A 33 14.42 -25.69 -24.68
CA ASP A 33 15.32 -25.56 -25.83
C ASP A 33 14.79 -24.48 -26.78
N ASP A 34 15.76 -23.73 -27.26
CA ASP A 34 15.84 -23.14 -28.58
C ASP A 34 15.22 -21.76 -28.88
N GLU A 35 16.16 -20.81 -28.84
CA GLU A 35 16.63 -20.07 -30.01
C GLU A 35 15.67 -19.06 -30.65
N ARG A 36 15.89 -17.78 -30.33
CA ARG A 36 16.61 -16.85 -31.24
C ARG A 36 16.72 -15.45 -30.64
N SER A 37 17.94 -15.09 -30.25
CA SER A 37 18.38 -13.70 -30.15
C SER A 37 19.17 -13.31 -31.44
N PRO A 38 19.76 -12.12 -31.57
CA PRO A 38 19.26 -11.05 -32.44
C PRO A 38 20.25 -10.71 -33.57
N LYS A 39 19.80 -10.11 -34.69
CA LYS A 39 20.72 -9.58 -35.70
C LYS A 39 20.77 -8.05 -35.70
N ARG A 40 21.95 -7.56 -35.27
CA ARG A 40 22.46 -6.21 -35.39
C ARG A 40 22.75 -5.86 -36.86
N ARG A 41 22.42 -4.61 -37.24
CA ARG A 41 23.29 -3.56 -37.82
C ARG A 41 24.28 -3.93 -38.96
N ARG A 42 24.16 -3.23 -40.10
CA ARG A 42 25.23 -2.74 -41.02
C ARG A 42 24.58 -1.69 -41.95
N LEU A 43 24.97 -0.41 -41.91
CA LEU A 43 26.11 0.29 -42.57
C LEU A 43 25.93 0.50 -44.09
N ASN A 44 25.99 1.79 -44.45
CA ASN A 44 26.30 2.49 -45.70
C ASN A 44 26.69 1.70 -46.95
N ASP A 45 26.23 2.21 -48.10
CA ASP A 45 27.00 2.60 -49.32
C ASP A 45 26.09 3.59 -50.11
N SER A 46 26.52 4.81 -50.49
CA SER A 46 27.28 5.20 -51.71
C SER A 46 26.41 4.96 -52.98
N ASP A 47 26.14 5.86 -53.94
CA ASP A 47 26.95 6.93 -54.56
C ASP A 47 26.13 7.69 -55.65
N SER A 48 26.65 8.87 -56.05
CA SER A 48 26.59 9.53 -57.39
C SER A 48 25.31 10.26 -57.85
N ALA A 49 25.30 11.61 -57.91
CA ALA A 49 25.78 12.53 -58.99
C ALA A 49 24.85 12.56 -60.23
N SER A 50 24.33 13.69 -60.74
CA SER A 50 25.05 14.82 -61.35
C SER A 50 24.05 15.83 -62.01
N GLY A 51 24.49 17.08 -62.26
CA GLY A 51 23.96 18.02 -63.28
C GLY A 51 23.18 19.23 -62.73
N SER A 52 23.82 20.40 -62.49
CA SER A 52 23.99 21.56 -63.40
C SER A 52 22.65 22.25 -63.77
N SER A 53 22.41 23.54 -63.52
CA SER A 53 23.14 24.71 -64.05
C SER A 53 22.80 26.01 -63.30
N ASP A 54 23.79 26.91 -63.15
CA ASP A 54 23.84 28.35 -63.55
C ASP A 54 22.47 29.04 -63.83
N ASP A 55 22.11 30.24 -63.40
CA ASP A 55 22.77 31.50 -63.00
C ASP A 55 21.72 32.30 -62.18
N ASP A 56 22.11 33.17 -61.24
CA ASP A 56 21.81 34.62 -61.31
C ASP A 56 22.39 35.34 -60.07
N GLU A 57 23.15 36.40 -60.33
CA GLU A 57 23.71 37.28 -59.32
C GLU A 57 22.72 38.39 -58.92
N SER A 58 23.04 39.05 -57.81
CA SER A 58 22.54 40.35 -57.34
C SER A 58 21.28 40.37 -56.46
N ILE A 59 21.48 40.17 -55.15
CA ILE A 59 20.72 40.79 -54.03
C ILE A 59 21.48 40.48 -52.71
N GLU A 60 22.69 41.00 -52.59
CA GLU A 60 23.42 41.01 -51.32
C GLU A 60 23.67 42.49 -51.00
N ASP A 61 22.85 43.05 -50.12
CA ASP A 61 23.22 44.19 -49.24
C ASP A 61 22.05 44.70 -48.37
N ASP A 62 20.80 44.24 -48.55
CA ASP A 62 19.64 44.68 -47.73
C ASP A 62 19.10 43.62 -46.75
N MET A 63 19.74 42.45 -46.59
CA MET A 63 19.27 41.38 -45.69
C MET A 63 20.01 41.29 -44.34
N GLU A 64 21.09 42.05 -44.12
CA GLU A 64 21.84 41.98 -42.85
C GLU A 64 21.24 42.84 -41.71
N GLU A 65 20.39 43.84 -42.01
CA GLU A 65 19.72 44.63 -40.96
C GLU A 65 18.43 43.97 -40.43
N ASP A 66 17.70 43.23 -41.28
CA ASP A 66 16.48 42.52 -40.87
C ASP A 66 16.77 41.24 -40.05
N GLU A 67 17.87 40.53 -40.33
CA GLU A 67 18.29 39.39 -39.49
C GLU A 67 18.74 39.82 -38.09
N LYS A 68 19.31 41.04 -37.96
CA LYS A 68 19.75 41.57 -36.68
C LYS A 68 18.58 42.03 -35.81
N LEU A 69 17.55 42.63 -36.41
CA LEU A 69 16.30 42.99 -35.71
C LEU A 69 15.46 41.74 -35.33
N ALA A 70 15.44 40.70 -36.17
CA ALA A 70 14.81 39.43 -35.82
C ALA A 70 15.56 38.69 -34.69
N ALA A 71 16.90 38.77 -34.66
CA ALA A 71 17.70 38.21 -33.57
C ALA A 71 17.53 38.97 -32.24
N GLU A 72 17.34 40.29 -32.29
CA GLU A 72 17.11 41.11 -31.09
C GLU A 72 15.66 41.00 -30.58
N GLU A 73 14.66 40.80 -31.45
CA GLU A 73 13.28 40.47 -31.05
C GLU A 73 13.17 39.02 -30.53
N ALA A 74 13.95 38.07 -31.07
CA ALA A 74 14.09 36.72 -30.53
C ALA A 74 14.82 36.71 -29.17
N ALA A 75 15.79 37.61 -28.96
CA ALA A 75 16.46 37.78 -27.67
C ALA A 75 15.54 38.46 -26.63
N ALA A 76 14.70 39.42 -27.05
CA ALA A 76 13.73 40.08 -26.17
C ALA A 76 12.56 39.16 -25.77
N THR A 77 12.16 38.22 -26.64
CA THR A 77 11.17 37.18 -26.31
C THR A 77 11.74 36.03 -25.47
N LEU A 78 13.06 35.91 -25.36
CA LEU A 78 13.72 34.94 -24.47
C LEU A 78 13.94 35.46 -23.04
N VAL A 79 13.83 36.77 -22.78
CA VAL A 79 14.10 37.35 -21.45
C VAL A 79 12.85 37.39 -20.55
N ASP A 80 11.64 37.23 -21.09
CA ASP A 80 10.39 37.12 -20.28
C ASP A 80 9.88 35.66 -20.11
N THR A 81 10.80 34.68 -20.15
CA THR A 81 10.53 33.30 -19.69
C THR A 81 11.19 32.99 -18.34
N SER A 82 11.61 34.03 -17.61
CA SER A 82 12.07 33.93 -16.21
C SER A 82 10.93 33.56 -15.23
N GLY A 83 9.70 33.40 -15.69
CA GLY A 83 8.73 32.55 -15.01
C GLY A 83 9.11 31.09 -15.24
N ARG A 84 10.14 30.59 -14.53
CA ARG A 84 10.47 29.15 -14.42
C ARG A 84 9.22 28.38 -13.99
N SER A 85 8.37 28.07 -14.97
CA SER A 85 7.56 26.88 -14.99
C SER A 85 8.58 25.76 -15.09
N ARG A 86 9.18 25.43 -13.94
CA ARG A 86 9.74 24.11 -13.71
C ARG A 86 8.66 23.19 -14.28
N LEU A 87 8.93 22.55 -15.41
CA LEU A 87 8.30 21.29 -15.70
C LEU A 87 8.60 20.47 -14.46
N VAL A 88 7.63 20.43 -13.55
CA VAL A 88 7.60 19.46 -12.48
C VAL A 88 7.37 18.19 -13.27
N ILE A 89 8.45 17.60 -13.78
CA ILE A 89 8.45 16.19 -14.18
C ILE A 89 8.22 15.50 -12.86
N PRO A 90 7.00 15.08 -12.56
CA PRO A 90 6.71 14.69 -11.21
C PRO A 90 7.22 13.27 -11.13
N ASN A 91 8.32 13.13 -10.42
CA ASN A 91 8.99 11.88 -10.27
C ASN A 91 7.99 10.86 -9.66
N PRO A 92 7.61 9.78 -10.36
CA PRO A 92 6.69 8.76 -9.82
C PRO A 92 7.22 8.14 -8.51
N LEU A 93 8.50 8.34 -8.20
CA LEU A 93 9.08 8.04 -6.88
C LEU A 93 8.39 8.79 -5.74
N PHE A 94 7.93 10.03 -5.94
CA PHE A 94 7.26 10.79 -4.87
C PHE A 94 5.92 10.15 -4.45
N ILE A 95 5.09 9.74 -5.42
CA ILE A 95 3.81 9.05 -5.14
C ILE A 95 4.07 7.78 -4.33
N SER A 96 5.13 7.04 -4.68
CA SER A 96 5.54 5.82 -3.98
C SER A 96 6.13 6.08 -2.59
N GLN A 97 6.63 7.30 -2.32
CA GLN A 97 7.16 7.71 -1.03
C GLN A 97 6.06 8.21 -0.06
N MET A 98 4.89 8.63 -0.57
CA MET A 98 3.74 9.06 0.24
C MET A 98 3.01 7.85 0.86
N ARG A 99 3.67 7.17 1.80
CA ARG A 99 3.10 6.02 2.51
C ARG A 99 1.97 6.43 3.43
N TYR A 100 2.14 7.53 4.16
CA TYR A 100 1.17 7.98 5.15
C TYR A 100 0.86 9.46 4.95
N LEU A 101 -0.42 9.81 5.04
CA LEU A 101 -0.88 11.18 5.26
C LEU A 101 -0.95 11.48 6.76
N ALA A 102 -1.25 10.46 7.56
CA ALA A 102 -1.10 10.44 9.01
C ALA A 102 -0.58 9.07 9.42
N GLY A 103 0.50 9.04 10.20
CA GLY A 103 1.16 7.80 10.60
C GLY A 103 0.30 6.93 11.53
N PRO A 104 0.70 5.67 11.73
CA PRO A 104 0.04 4.78 12.68
C PRO A 104 0.05 5.33 14.11
N ALA A 105 -1.09 5.23 14.80
CA ALA A 105 -1.24 5.50 16.22
C ALA A 105 -1.97 4.33 16.89
N TYR A 106 -1.62 4.07 18.15
CA TYR A 106 -2.10 2.91 18.91
C TYR A 106 -2.52 3.33 20.32
N VAL A 107 -3.58 2.70 20.81
CA VAL A 107 -4.02 2.76 22.21
C VAL A 107 -4.13 1.33 22.69
N GLU A 108 -3.55 1.03 23.84
CA GLU A 108 -3.62 -0.29 24.47
C GLU A 108 -4.65 -0.32 25.60
N PHE A 109 -5.15 -1.52 25.91
CA PHE A 109 -6.01 -1.71 27.06
C PHE A 109 -5.23 -1.49 28.36
N THR A 110 -5.70 -0.54 29.16
CA THR A 110 -5.13 -0.22 30.47
C THR A 110 -6.11 -0.51 31.61
N ASP A 111 -5.57 -0.75 32.80
CA ASP A 111 -6.35 -0.85 34.03
C ASP A 111 -6.71 0.55 34.58
N ASN A 112 -7.41 0.59 35.71
CA ASN A 112 -7.81 1.86 36.35
C ASN A 112 -6.61 2.72 36.81
N ALA A 113 -5.40 2.16 36.88
CA ALA A 113 -4.16 2.86 37.20
C ALA A 113 -3.38 3.28 35.94
N GLY A 114 -3.91 3.03 34.74
CA GLY A 114 -3.28 3.34 33.46
C GLY A 114 -2.18 2.36 33.06
N GLN A 115 -2.10 1.18 33.70
CA GLN A 115 -1.08 0.17 33.39
C GLN A 115 -1.58 -0.84 32.34
N PRO A 116 -0.72 -1.36 31.44
CA PRO A 116 -1.13 -2.33 30.44
C PRO A 116 -1.73 -3.59 31.05
N THR A 117 -2.93 -3.97 30.61
CA THR A 117 -3.65 -5.15 31.14
C THR A 117 -3.14 -6.50 30.63
N GLY A 118 -2.24 -6.50 29.65
CA GLY A 118 -1.81 -7.70 28.93
C GLY A 118 -2.76 -8.16 27.82
N ARG A 119 -3.93 -7.50 27.65
CA ARG A 119 -4.87 -7.75 26.53
C ARG A 119 -4.34 -7.31 25.17
N GLY A 120 -3.37 -6.39 25.18
CA GLY A 120 -2.80 -5.80 23.98
C GLY A 120 -3.52 -4.53 23.54
N GLY A 121 -3.57 -4.29 22.25
CA GLY A 121 -4.17 -3.13 21.62
C GLY A 121 -5.69 -3.06 21.77
N GLN A 122 -6.21 -1.86 22.05
CA GLN A 122 -7.63 -1.52 22.08
C GLN A 122 -8.05 -0.78 20.81
N HIS A 123 -7.23 0.15 20.33
CA HIS A 123 -7.58 1.01 19.23
C HIS A 123 -6.35 1.34 18.38
N SER A 124 -6.54 1.47 17.07
CA SER A 124 -5.46 1.88 16.17
C SER A 124 -5.98 2.65 14.98
N THR A 125 -5.18 3.60 14.50
CA THR A 125 -5.55 4.47 13.37
C THR A 125 -4.37 4.74 12.46
N ALA A 126 -4.61 4.86 11.16
CA ALA A 126 -3.65 5.39 10.19
C ALA A 126 -4.39 6.07 9.04
N THR A 127 -3.75 7.03 8.36
CA THR A 127 -4.23 7.51 7.06
C THR A 127 -3.22 7.17 5.98
N LEU A 128 -3.61 6.24 5.13
CA LEU A 128 -2.81 5.65 4.07
C LEU A 128 -2.78 6.58 2.85
N GLY A 129 -1.58 6.89 2.37
CA GLY A 129 -1.36 7.62 1.13
C GLY A 129 -1.24 6.68 -0.08
N PRO A 130 -1.04 7.23 -1.30
CA PRO A 130 -0.95 6.44 -2.53
C PRO A 130 0.29 5.52 -2.60
N GLY A 131 1.28 5.76 -1.74
CA GLY A 131 2.45 4.91 -1.58
C GLY A 131 2.29 3.86 -0.49
N ALA A 132 1.15 3.83 0.22
CA ALA A 132 0.85 2.73 1.13
C ALA A 132 0.68 1.44 0.32
N VAL A 133 1.03 0.30 0.93
CA VAL A 133 0.97 -1.03 0.30
C VAL A 133 2.11 -1.33 -0.69
N VAL A 134 3.35 -1.13 -0.24
CA VAL A 134 4.48 -1.87 -0.82
C VAL A 134 4.42 -3.28 -0.22
N ASN A 135 4.31 -4.31 -1.06
CA ASN A 135 4.24 -5.73 -0.68
C ASN A 135 5.14 -6.07 0.51
N ILE A 136 4.57 -6.13 1.71
CA ILE A 136 5.22 -6.65 2.91
C ILE A 136 4.31 -7.76 3.43
N ASN A 137 4.66 -8.98 3.06
CA ASN A 137 4.27 -10.14 3.84
C ASN A 137 5.02 -10.02 5.17
N SER A 138 4.37 -9.62 6.25
CA SER A 138 4.95 -9.80 7.58
C SER A 138 3.98 -10.49 8.50
N ASN A 139 4.36 -11.70 8.89
CA ASN A 139 3.72 -12.43 9.95
C ASN A 139 4.15 -11.81 11.28
N ALA A 140 3.20 -11.53 12.17
CA ALA A 140 3.52 -11.18 13.57
C ALA A 140 4.24 -12.37 14.22
N GLN A 141 5.43 -12.13 14.82
CA GLN A 141 6.12 -13.16 15.60
C GLN A 141 5.40 -13.33 16.95
N SER A 142 4.61 -14.39 17.06
CA SER A 142 3.38 -14.35 17.86
C SER A 142 3.47 -14.40 19.39
N THR A 143 4.59 -14.79 20.01
CA THR A 143 4.65 -14.99 21.48
C THR A 143 5.46 -13.95 22.24
N THR A 144 6.37 -13.23 21.58
CA THR A 144 7.15 -12.18 22.23
C THR A 144 6.31 -10.91 22.43
N SER A 145 5.39 -10.65 21.51
CA SER A 145 4.60 -9.42 21.47
C SER A 145 3.30 -9.46 22.27
N LEU A 146 2.81 -10.65 22.64
CA LEU A 146 1.59 -10.82 23.44
C LEU A 146 1.74 -12.02 24.38
N PRO A 147 2.33 -11.84 25.58
CA PRO A 147 2.69 -12.93 26.48
C PRO A 147 1.51 -13.85 26.88
N VAL A 148 0.30 -13.29 27.00
CA VAL A 148 -0.91 -14.06 27.36
C VAL A 148 -1.24 -15.17 26.34
N LEU A 149 -0.78 -15.04 25.09
CA LEU A 149 -1.11 -15.97 24.02
C LEU A 149 -0.69 -17.41 24.33
N GLY A 150 0.39 -17.62 25.10
CA GLY A 150 0.80 -18.95 25.56
C GLY A 150 -0.25 -19.62 26.43
N VAL A 151 -0.83 -18.88 27.39
CA VAL A 151 -1.88 -19.37 28.29
C VAL A 151 -3.17 -19.66 27.52
N ILE A 152 -3.54 -18.77 26.59
CA ILE A 152 -4.72 -18.94 25.72
C ILE A 152 -4.59 -20.22 24.89
N ARG A 153 -3.43 -20.43 24.23
CA ARG A 153 -3.17 -21.62 23.41
C ARG A 153 -3.15 -22.92 24.22
N GLY A 154 -2.66 -22.88 25.45
CA GLY A 154 -2.70 -24.02 26.36
C GLY A 154 -4.14 -24.43 26.74
N LYS A 155 -5.02 -23.46 26.98
CA LYS A 155 -6.43 -23.73 27.34
C LYS A 155 -7.29 -24.10 26.12
N TYR A 156 -7.02 -23.51 24.95
CA TYR A 156 -7.79 -23.71 23.72
C TYR A 156 -6.94 -24.18 22.54
N PRO A 157 -6.30 -25.36 22.61
CA PRO A 157 -5.36 -25.83 21.58
C PRO A 157 -6.02 -25.99 20.20
N ALA A 158 -7.30 -26.39 20.16
CA ALA A 158 -8.03 -26.62 18.92
C ALA A 158 -8.49 -25.34 18.18
N ARG A 159 -8.46 -24.15 18.83
CA ARG A 159 -8.96 -22.90 18.24
C ARG A 159 -7.90 -22.16 17.41
N GLY A 160 -6.61 -22.49 17.58
CA GLY A 160 -5.51 -21.93 16.79
C GLY A 160 -5.35 -20.41 16.95
N PHE A 161 -5.18 -19.93 18.18
CA PHE A 161 -5.01 -18.50 18.46
C PHE A 161 -3.70 -17.92 17.90
N LYS A 162 -3.77 -16.65 17.49
CA LYS A 162 -2.66 -15.85 16.95
C LYS A 162 -2.61 -14.47 17.61
N ALA A 163 -1.42 -13.88 17.57
CA ALA A 163 -1.24 -12.45 17.78
C ALA A 163 -1.67 -11.73 16.50
N GLY A 164 -2.91 -11.27 16.46
CA GLY A 164 -3.45 -10.50 15.34
C GLY A 164 -3.03 -9.05 15.46
N HIS A 165 -2.52 -8.45 14.39
CA HIS A 165 -2.26 -7.01 14.37
C HIS A 165 -3.59 -6.24 14.34
N LEU A 166 -3.69 -5.05 14.94
CA LEU A 166 -4.83 -4.17 14.72
C LEU A 166 -4.70 -3.46 13.37
N LEU A 167 -3.65 -2.67 13.19
CA LEU A 167 -3.21 -2.24 11.86
C LEU A 167 -2.28 -3.29 11.29
N ASN A 168 -2.62 -3.81 10.12
CA ASN A 168 -1.73 -4.68 9.37
C ASN A 168 -0.36 -4.00 9.15
N ALA A 169 0.71 -4.78 9.20
CA ALA A 169 2.06 -4.27 8.98
C ALA A 169 2.26 -3.68 7.58
N MET A 170 1.51 -4.14 6.58
CA MET A 170 1.47 -3.50 5.24
C MET A 170 0.96 -2.04 5.30
N PHE A 171 0.23 -1.70 6.36
CA PHE A 171 -0.26 -0.37 6.70
C PHE A 171 0.62 0.34 7.74
N GLY A 172 1.81 -0.18 8.04
CA GLY A 172 2.72 0.38 9.04
C GLY A 172 2.49 -0.11 10.46
N GLY A 173 1.65 -1.13 10.64
CA GLY A 173 1.46 -1.80 11.92
C GLY A 173 2.78 -2.26 12.55
N SER A 174 3.05 -1.83 13.77
CA SER A 174 4.16 -2.38 14.55
C SER A 174 3.82 -3.78 15.08
N ALA A 175 4.84 -4.60 15.30
CA ALA A 175 4.68 -5.88 16.01
C ALA A 175 4.70 -5.71 17.55
N GLY A 176 4.45 -4.50 18.05
CA GLY A 176 4.41 -4.21 19.48
C GLY A 176 3.04 -4.53 20.11
N GLN A 177 3.04 -4.78 21.41
CA GLN A 177 1.83 -5.08 22.18
C GLN A 177 0.67 -4.07 21.97
N PRO A 178 0.89 -2.75 21.81
CA PRO A 178 -0.19 -1.79 21.56
C PRO A 178 -0.93 -1.99 20.23
N ASN A 179 -0.33 -2.70 19.26
CA ASN A 179 -0.93 -2.97 17.95
C ASN A 179 -1.31 -4.45 17.79
N ILE A 180 -1.35 -5.23 18.86
CA ILE A 180 -1.61 -6.67 18.78
C ILE A 180 -2.72 -7.07 19.74
N THR A 181 -3.58 -7.99 19.33
CA THR A 181 -4.62 -8.60 20.17
C THR A 181 -4.71 -10.10 19.91
N ALA A 182 -5.32 -10.85 20.84
CA ALA A 182 -5.52 -12.29 20.68
C ALA A 182 -6.69 -12.56 19.74
N LEU A 183 -6.41 -13.12 18.56
CA LEU A 183 -7.43 -13.49 17.57
C LEU A 183 -7.43 -15.00 17.32
N THR A 184 -8.61 -15.58 17.12
CA THR A 184 -8.71 -16.91 16.52
C THR A 184 -8.30 -16.87 15.05
N ASN A 185 -7.96 -18.04 14.49
CA ASN A 185 -7.65 -18.15 13.05
C ASN A 185 -8.76 -17.59 12.16
N ASN A 186 -10.03 -17.78 12.55
CA ASN A 186 -11.18 -17.26 11.83
C ASN A 186 -11.22 -15.73 11.86
N ALA A 187 -11.11 -15.12 13.04
CA ALA A 187 -11.11 -13.67 13.20
C ALA A 187 -9.96 -13.00 12.43
N ASN A 188 -8.76 -13.60 12.47
CA ASN A 188 -7.64 -13.12 11.67
C ASN A 188 -7.89 -13.23 10.15
N GLY A 189 -8.63 -14.25 9.70
CA GLY A 189 -9.04 -14.39 8.30
C GLY A 189 -10.05 -13.33 7.86
N GLN A 190 -11.01 -13.00 8.72
CA GLN A 190 -11.97 -11.92 8.50
C GLN A 190 -11.24 -10.57 8.41
N GLN A 191 -10.29 -10.31 9.32
CA GLN A 191 -9.47 -9.11 9.26
C GLN A 191 -8.66 -9.00 7.97
N ASN A 192 -8.00 -10.09 7.55
CA ASN A 192 -7.27 -10.11 6.28
C ASN A 192 -8.20 -9.77 5.09
N THR A 193 -9.48 -10.14 5.15
CA THR A 193 -10.46 -9.79 4.12
C THR A 193 -10.72 -8.28 4.08
N PHE A 194 -10.88 -7.64 5.25
CA PHE A 194 -10.97 -6.19 5.36
C PHE A 194 -9.70 -5.51 4.80
N ASP A 195 -8.52 -5.93 5.26
CA ASP A 195 -7.23 -5.36 4.87
C ASP A 195 -7.00 -5.43 3.35
N ASN A 196 -7.32 -6.58 2.74
CA ASN A 196 -7.17 -6.76 1.29
C ASN A 196 -8.10 -5.81 0.51
N ARG A 197 -9.30 -5.52 1.01
CA ARG A 197 -10.21 -4.55 0.37
C ARG A 197 -9.71 -3.11 0.52
N VAL A 198 -9.15 -2.76 1.67
CA VAL A 198 -8.47 -1.47 1.88
C VAL A 198 -7.29 -1.32 0.93
N LYS A 199 -6.49 -2.38 0.73
CA LYS A 199 -5.41 -2.40 -0.26
C LYS A 199 -5.91 -2.04 -1.65
N THR A 200 -6.98 -2.66 -2.11
CA THR A 200 -7.56 -2.36 -3.43
C THR A 200 -8.01 -0.89 -3.53
N ALA A 201 -8.59 -0.32 -2.46
CA ALA A 201 -8.95 1.10 -2.42
C ALA A 201 -7.71 2.01 -2.52
N VAL A 202 -6.63 1.69 -1.80
CA VAL A 202 -5.35 2.43 -1.87
C VAL A 202 -4.72 2.34 -3.26
N GLU A 203 -4.77 1.18 -3.91
CA GLU A 203 -4.28 1.03 -5.29
C GLU A 203 -5.07 1.91 -6.28
N ALA A 204 -6.38 2.08 -6.08
CA ALA A 204 -7.17 3.02 -6.85
C ALA A 204 -6.82 4.49 -6.55
N VAL A 205 -6.55 4.84 -5.28
CA VAL A 205 -6.01 6.15 -4.91
C VAL A 205 -4.69 6.42 -5.64
N LYS A 206 -3.77 5.46 -5.68
CA LYS A 206 -2.50 5.58 -6.41
C LYS A 206 -2.71 5.92 -7.88
N LYS A 207 -3.64 5.25 -8.57
CA LYS A 207 -3.99 5.54 -9.96
C LYS A 207 -4.55 6.95 -10.15
N VAL A 208 -5.30 7.49 -9.18
CA VAL A 208 -5.76 8.89 -9.20
C VAL A 208 -4.57 9.86 -9.13
N TYR A 209 -3.61 9.62 -8.22
CA TYR A 209 -2.39 10.42 -8.17
C TYR A 209 -1.62 10.35 -9.49
N GLU A 210 -1.39 9.16 -10.03
CA GLU A 210 -0.68 8.96 -11.31
C GLU A 210 -1.38 9.67 -12.47
N GLY A 211 -2.71 9.62 -12.54
CA GLY A 211 -3.48 10.28 -13.60
C GLY A 211 -3.48 11.80 -13.49
N LEU A 212 -3.68 12.36 -12.29
CA LEU A 212 -3.57 13.82 -12.06
C LEU A 212 -2.16 14.32 -12.38
N ASN A 213 -1.16 13.54 -11.99
CA ASN A 213 0.24 13.81 -12.23
C ASN A 213 0.59 13.78 -13.73
N GLY A 214 0.02 12.84 -14.48
CA GLY A 214 0.12 12.78 -15.94
C GLY A 214 -0.54 13.99 -16.65
N LEU A 215 -1.48 14.66 -15.99
CA LEU A 215 -2.04 15.95 -16.41
C LEU A 215 -1.22 17.16 -15.91
N ALA A 216 0.01 16.95 -15.44
CA ALA A 216 0.90 17.98 -14.88
C ALA A 216 0.26 18.79 -13.72
N ILE A 217 -0.71 18.20 -13.01
CA ILE A 217 -1.29 18.76 -11.78
C ILE A 217 -0.38 18.38 -10.62
N ASP A 218 -0.03 19.35 -9.76
CA ASP A 218 0.78 19.09 -8.58
C ASP A 218 -0.05 18.35 -7.52
N VAL A 219 0.34 17.12 -7.23
CA VAL A 219 -0.37 16.22 -6.30
C VAL A 219 0.23 16.23 -4.88
N ARG A 220 1.30 16.99 -4.62
CA ARG A 220 2.04 16.94 -3.34
C ARG A 220 1.20 17.33 -2.12
N ALA A 221 0.26 18.24 -2.31
CA ALA A 221 -0.62 18.74 -1.25
C ALA A 221 -2.05 18.18 -1.34
N LEU A 222 -2.29 17.14 -2.16
CA LEU A 222 -3.64 16.65 -2.43
C LEU A 222 -4.33 16.11 -1.18
N GLY A 223 -3.58 15.43 -0.30
CA GLY A 223 -4.12 14.85 0.93
C GLY A 223 -5.17 13.76 0.70
N TYR A 224 -5.20 13.18 -0.50
CA TYR A 224 -6.16 12.13 -0.86
C TYR A 224 -5.64 10.76 -0.43
N GLY A 225 -6.44 10.00 0.33
CA GLY A 225 -6.03 8.73 0.91
C GLY A 225 -7.16 7.96 1.58
N ILE A 226 -6.81 6.89 2.30
CA ILE A 226 -7.74 6.05 3.05
C ILE A 226 -7.39 6.09 4.54
N GLY A 227 -8.29 6.63 5.35
CA GLY A 227 -8.24 6.53 6.80
C GLY A 227 -8.69 5.14 7.24
N VAL A 228 -7.94 4.48 8.11
CA VAL A 228 -8.26 3.17 8.68
C VAL A 228 -8.29 3.30 10.19
N THR A 229 -9.33 2.74 10.79
CA THR A 229 -9.56 2.69 12.24
C THR A 229 -9.92 1.27 12.62
N VAL A 230 -9.24 0.71 13.62
CA VAL A 230 -9.57 -0.62 14.17
C VAL A 230 -9.79 -0.48 15.67
N THR A 231 -10.91 -1.00 16.16
CA THR A 231 -11.30 -0.96 17.57
C THR A 231 -11.63 -2.36 18.05
N VAL A 232 -11.04 -2.76 19.17
CA VAL A 232 -11.31 -4.03 19.85
C VAL A 232 -12.36 -3.80 20.92
N SER A 233 -13.32 -4.72 21.02
CA SER A 233 -14.38 -4.66 22.01
C SER A 233 -13.84 -4.79 23.44
N ASP A 234 -14.45 -4.04 24.38
CA ASP A 234 -14.21 -4.23 25.80
C ASP A 234 -14.75 -5.59 26.28
N ALA A 235 -15.80 -6.12 25.63
CA ALA A 235 -16.40 -7.40 25.96
C ALA A 235 -15.45 -8.56 25.72
N THR A 236 -15.40 -9.49 26.66
CA THR A 236 -14.48 -10.63 26.67
C THR A 236 -15.22 -11.95 26.67
N TRP A 237 -14.51 -13.03 26.34
CA TRP A 237 -15.07 -14.40 26.34
C TRP A 237 -15.56 -14.87 27.71
N GLY A 238 -15.06 -14.26 28.78
CA GLY A 238 -15.41 -14.61 30.15
C GLY A 238 -14.70 -13.72 31.16
N PRO A 239 -15.02 -13.88 32.46
CA PRO A 239 -14.48 -13.04 33.53
C PRO A 239 -13.13 -13.51 34.08
N ALA A 240 -12.72 -14.76 33.81
CA ALA A 240 -11.50 -15.36 34.34
C ALA A 240 -10.37 -15.41 33.31
N VAL A 241 -9.12 -15.54 33.77
CA VAL A 241 -7.97 -15.74 32.88
C VAL A 241 -7.99 -17.16 32.31
N PRO A 242 -7.71 -17.34 31.00
CA PRO A 242 -7.36 -16.31 30.02
C PRO A 242 -8.54 -15.70 29.26
N GLU A 243 -9.79 -16.10 29.50
CA GLU A 243 -10.97 -15.59 28.78
C GLU A 243 -11.18 -14.07 28.88
N ASN A 244 -10.86 -13.46 30.02
CA ASN A 244 -10.91 -12.00 30.21
C ASN A 244 -9.83 -11.23 29.43
N LEU A 245 -8.94 -11.96 28.75
CA LEU A 245 -7.90 -11.40 27.91
C LEU A 245 -8.18 -11.59 26.41
N ILE A 246 -9.33 -12.18 26.07
CA ILE A 246 -9.77 -12.42 24.69
C ILE A 246 -11.03 -11.59 24.45
N ALA A 247 -10.94 -10.59 23.58
CA ALA A 247 -12.10 -9.81 23.17
C ALA A 247 -13.05 -10.66 22.31
N THR A 248 -14.36 -10.44 22.44
CA THR A 248 -15.37 -11.14 21.63
C THR A 248 -15.42 -10.63 20.19
N ASP A 249 -15.17 -9.34 19.99
CA ASP A 249 -15.38 -8.68 18.72
C ASP A 249 -14.31 -7.63 18.44
N MET A 250 -14.13 -7.33 17.17
CA MET A 250 -13.31 -6.24 16.66
C MET A 250 -14.05 -5.57 15.50
N ASN A 251 -13.95 -4.25 15.41
CA ASN A 251 -14.54 -3.48 14.33
C ASN A 251 -13.45 -2.71 13.59
N CYS A 252 -13.32 -3.01 12.30
CA CYS A 252 -12.45 -2.34 11.35
C CYS A 252 -13.28 -1.41 10.47
N HIS A 253 -12.83 -0.18 10.31
CA HIS A 253 -13.51 0.84 9.53
C HIS A 253 -12.51 1.60 8.66
N ALA A 254 -12.90 1.87 7.42
CA ALA A 254 -12.17 2.65 6.46
C ALA A 254 -13.00 3.85 5.99
N VAL A 255 -12.34 4.97 5.75
CA VAL A 255 -12.95 6.22 5.27
C VAL A 255 -12.09 6.85 4.18
N VAL A 256 -12.72 7.42 3.17
CA VAL A 256 -12.03 8.22 2.16
C VAL A 256 -11.66 9.58 2.77
N VAL A 257 -10.39 9.96 2.68
CA VAL A 257 -9.87 11.23 3.19
C VAL A 257 -9.44 12.11 2.03
N GLY A 258 -9.85 13.38 2.02
CA GLY A 258 -9.34 14.39 1.07
C GLY A 258 -9.70 14.11 -0.39
N ALA A 259 -10.90 13.60 -0.68
CA ALA A 259 -11.35 13.34 -2.04
C ALA A 259 -11.23 14.60 -2.93
N PRO A 260 -10.52 14.55 -4.06
CA PRO A 260 -10.25 15.73 -4.85
C PRO A 260 -11.41 16.07 -5.80
N ASP A 261 -11.65 17.36 -5.98
CA ASP A 261 -12.48 17.87 -7.06
C ASP A 261 -11.63 18.00 -8.33
N VAL A 262 -11.73 17.01 -9.22
CA VAL A 262 -10.94 16.98 -10.45
C VAL A 262 -11.32 18.11 -11.39
N ASP A 263 -12.58 18.53 -11.43
CA ASP A 263 -13.01 19.63 -12.30
C ASP A 263 -12.38 20.94 -11.85
N LEU A 264 -12.37 21.19 -10.54
CA LEU A 264 -11.72 22.38 -9.97
C LEU A 264 -10.20 22.37 -10.17
N LEU A 265 -9.53 21.24 -9.89
CA LEU A 265 -8.08 21.11 -10.09
C LEU A 265 -7.70 21.33 -11.56
N PHE A 266 -8.52 20.80 -12.46
CA PHE A 266 -8.31 20.92 -13.89
C PHE A 266 -8.55 22.35 -14.40
N ALA A 267 -9.64 23.00 -13.98
CA ALA A 267 -9.95 24.38 -14.34
C ALA A 267 -8.88 25.36 -13.84
N ARG A 268 -8.30 25.11 -12.65
CA ARG A 268 -7.19 25.92 -12.11
C ARG A 268 -5.90 25.77 -12.91
N LYS A 269 -5.53 24.53 -13.26
CA LYS A 269 -4.30 24.26 -14.02
C LYS A 269 -4.39 24.77 -15.46
N TYR A 270 -5.59 24.69 -16.04
CA TYR A 270 -5.86 25.05 -17.42
C TYR A 270 -7.08 26.00 -17.44
N PRO A 271 -6.87 27.32 -17.36
CA PRO A 271 -7.98 28.30 -17.36
C PRO A 271 -8.52 28.57 -18.77
N ASN A 272 -7.69 28.49 -19.82
CA ASN A 272 -8.09 28.74 -21.21
C ASN A 272 -8.46 27.42 -21.89
N VAL A 273 -9.70 27.28 -22.35
CA VAL A 273 -10.29 26.01 -22.83
C VAL A 273 -10.03 25.76 -24.32
N GLN A 274 -9.60 26.78 -25.08
CA GLN A 274 -9.40 26.69 -26.52
C GLN A 274 -8.21 25.77 -26.88
N GLY A 275 -8.47 24.79 -27.76
CA GLY A 275 -7.45 23.90 -28.33
C GLY A 275 -7.18 22.58 -27.60
N ARG A 276 -7.99 22.19 -26.60
CA ARG A 276 -7.72 20.95 -25.86
C ARG A 276 -8.02 19.69 -26.69
N PRO A 277 -7.06 18.74 -26.80
CA PRO A 277 -7.29 17.46 -27.48
C PRO A 277 -8.37 16.63 -26.78
N ASP A 278 -9.23 15.93 -27.53
CA ASP A 278 -10.32 15.09 -26.97
C ASP A 278 -9.84 14.02 -25.98
N ARG A 279 -8.58 13.59 -26.11
CA ARG A 279 -7.88 12.68 -25.17
C ARG A 279 -8.02 13.13 -23.70
N TRP A 280 -8.11 14.44 -23.45
CA TRP A 280 -8.17 15.02 -22.11
C TRP A 280 -9.54 14.83 -21.45
N LYS A 281 -10.62 14.87 -22.23
CA LYS A 281 -11.98 14.59 -21.72
C LYS A 281 -12.09 13.15 -21.25
N THR A 282 -11.45 12.22 -21.97
CA THR A 282 -11.39 10.80 -21.59
C THR A 282 -10.64 10.62 -20.27
N VAL A 283 -9.44 11.20 -20.13
CA VAL A 283 -8.68 11.11 -18.87
C VAL A 283 -9.44 11.71 -17.69
N LEU A 284 -10.11 12.85 -17.89
CA LEU A 284 -10.93 13.48 -16.85
C LEU A 284 -12.10 12.59 -16.42
N LYS A 285 -12.78 11.97 -17.39
CA LYS A 285 -13.86 11.01 -17.13
C LYS A 285 -13.35 9.79 -16.35
N ASP A 286 -12.21 9.24 -16.73
CA ASP A 286 -11.61 8.08 -16.08
C ASP A 286 -11.17 8.41 -14.65
N LEU A 287 -10.60 9.61 -14.42
CA LEU A 287 -10.25 10.08 -13.07
C LEU A 287 -11.46 10.22 -12.16
N LYS A 288 -12.56 10.80 -12.66
CA LYS A 288 -13.82 10.90 -11.90
C LYS A 288 -14.36 9.53 -11.54
N LYS A 289 -14.31 8.58 -12.49
CA LYS A 289 -14.69 7.20 -12.24
C LYS A 289 -13.82 6.56 -11.16
N LEU A 290 -12.50 6.69 -11.24
CA LEU A 290 -11.58 6.16 -10.23
C LEU A 290 -11.86 6.71 -8.83
N ILE A 291 -12.18 8.00 -8.70
CA ILE A 291 -12.53 8.60 -7.41
C ILE A 291 -13.84 8.01 -6.85
N ALA A 292 -14.85 7.83 -7.71
CA ALA A 292 -16.09 7.16 -7.31
C ALA A 292 -15.84 5.69 -6.93
N ASP A 293 -14.98 4.99 -7.68
CA ASP A 293 -14.61 3.60 -7.42
C ASP A 293 -13.91 3.47 -6.06
N VAL A 294 -13.04 4.41 -5.66
CA VAL A 294 -12.40 4.42 -4.33
C VAL A 294 -13.44 4.45 -3.21
N ALA A 295 -14.48 5.28 -3.33
CA ALA A 295 -15.57 5.31 -2.35
C ALA A 295 -16.32 3.97 -2.29
N GLY A 296 -16.62 3.37 -3.45
CA GLY A 296 -17.25 2.05 -3.54
C GLY A 296 -16.40 0.93 -2.92
N LEU A 297 -15.09 0.93 -3.18
CA LEU A 297 -14.14 -0.04 -2.61
C LEU A 297 -14.01 0.13 -1.08
N THR A 298 -14.03 1.36 -0.60
CA THR A 298 -14.03 1.65 0.84
C THR A 298 -15.29 1.14 1.52
N ALA A 299 -16.47 1.31 0.90
CA ALA A 299 -17.72 0.75 1.39
C ALA A 299 -17.69 -0.80 1.41
N GLN A 300 -17.09 -1.43 0.40
CA GLN A 300 -16.87 -2.87 0.39
C GLN A 300 -15.95 -3.32 1.52
N ALA A 301 -14.89 -2.57 1.84
CA ALA A 301 -14.04 -2.86 2.99
C ALA A 301 -14.87 -2.86 4.28
N ASN A 302 -15.67 -1.81 4.51
CA ASN A 302 -16.52 -1.69 5.70
C ASN A 302 -17.55 -2.80 5.85
N ALA A 303 -18.05 -3.36 4.73
CA ALA A 303 -18.92 -4.53 4.77
C ALA A 303 -18.26 -5.81 5.32
N ALA A 304 -16.91 -5.86 5.36
CA ALA A 304 -16.12 -6.90 6.02
C ALA A 304 -15.49 -6.43 7.34
N GLY A 305 -15.88 -5.25 7.84
CA GLY A 305 -15.27 -4.60 8.98
C GLY A 305 -15.66 -5.18 10.35
N ALA A 306 -16.83 -5.80 10.44
CA ALA A 306 -17.28 -6.46 11.66
C ALA A 306 -16.62 -7.84 11.78
N ILE A 307 -15.82 -8.04 12.82
CA ILE A 307 -15.07 -9.27 13.06
C ILE A 307 -15.51 -9.86 14.39
N THR A 308 -15.94 -11.12 14.33
CA THR A 308 -16.30 -11.88 15.53
C THR A 308 -15.18 -12.86 15.86
N ASN A 309 -14.69 -12.77 17.08
CA ASN A 309 -13.60 -13.58 17.61
C ASN A 309 -14.17 -14.79 18.34
N ASN A 310 -14.46 -15.84 17.58
CA ASN A 310 -14.97 -17.13 18.06
C ASN A 310 -13.99 -18.27 17.77
#